data_AF-A0A6A8GL53-F1
#
_entry.id   AF-A0A6A8GL53-F1
#
_cell.length_a   1.000
_cell.length_b   1.000
_cell.length_c   1.000
_cell.angle_alpha   90.00
_cell.angle_beta   90.00
_cell.angle_gamma   90.00
#
_symmetry.space_group_name_H-M   'P 1'
#
loop_
_entity.id
_entity.type
_entity.pdbx_description
1 polymer ?
#
loop_
_entity_poly.entity_id
_entity_poly.type
_entity_poly.pdbx_seq_one_letter_code
_entity_poly.pdbx_strand_id
1 'polypeptide(L)'
;MDYTQTRTFVLGLALVGVVAVEFGLVFVLAKSLQIMTLATLDARPDSIIAALLLGLVPGVVLGAVVPFLFQYFVYFNRLSSKPAVRASVMSLTVGTYAALFFYHPVTAVIYAFVYLASRVTTLTGIYGGSRITSALA
;
A
#
# COMPACT_ATOMS: atom_id res chain seq x y z
N MET A 1 5.48 13.53 -7.47
CA MET A 1 6.67 13.22 -6.65
C MET A 1 7.63 12.52 -7.56
N ASP A 2 8.89 12.92 -7.58
CA ASP A 2 9.89 12.28 -8.42
C ASP A 2 10.77 11.36 -7.56
N TYR A 3 10.57 10.06 -7.68
CA TYR A 3 11.27 9.06 -6.86
C TYR A 3 12.70 8.75 -7.31
N THR A 4 13.17 9.36 -8.40
CA THR A 4 14.60 9.29 -8.78
C THR A 4 15.49 10.11 -7.83
N GLN A 5 14.91 11.10 -7.15
CA GLN A 5 15.60 11.93 -6.18
C GLN A 5 15.69 11.23 -4.82
N THR A 6 16.89 11.20 -4.24
CA THR A 6 17.16 10.55 -2.93
C THR A 6 16.21 11.03 -1.84
N ARG A 7 15.97 12.35 -1.76
CA ARG A 7 15.07 12.93 -0.74
C ARG A 7 13.65 12.39 -0.86
N THR A 8 13.09 12.33 -2.07
CA THR A 8 11.73 11.86 -2.30
C THR A 8 11.61 10.35 -2.15
N PHE A 9 12.65 9.59 -2.50
CA PHE A 9 12.75 8.16 -2.22
C PHE A 9 12.72 7.86 -0.72
N VAL A 10 13.57 8.52 0.07
CA VAL A 10 13.62 8.33 1.54
C VAL A 10 12.30 8.72 2.19
N LEU A 11 11.69 9.85 1.79
CA LEU A 11 10.36 10.23 2.28
C LEU A 11 9.28 9.21 1.87
N GLY A 12 9.39 8.63 0.67
CA GLY A 12 8.52 7.56 0.21
C GLY A 12 8.62 6.32 1.10
N LEU A 13 9.83 5.88 1.45
CA LEU A 13 10.05 4.75 2.36
C LEU A 13 9.57 5.06 3.78
N ALA A 14 9.81 6.27 4.30
CA ALA A 14 9.30 6.69 5.60
C ALA A 14 7.77 6.61 5.64
N LEU A 15 7.09 7.04 4.57
CA LEU A 15 5.63 6.92 4.45
C LEU A 15 5.17 5.46 4.42
N VAL A 16 5.92 4.54 3.80
CA VAL A 16 5.61 3.10 3.90
C VAL A 16 5.66 2.64 5.36
N GLY A 17 6.66 3.07 6.12
CA GLY A 17 6.76 2.79 7.55
C GLY A 17 5.57 3.33 8.34
N VAL A 18 5.16 4.58 8.08
CA VAL A 18 3.97 5.19 8.71
C VAL A 18 2.70 4.37 8.39
N VAL A 19 2.48 4.00 7.13
CA VAL A 19 1.31 3.17 6.75
C VAL A 19 1.34 1.80 7.43
N ALA A 20 2.52 1.18 7.57
CA ALA A 20 2.65 -0.08 8.29
C ALA A 20 2.25 0.06 9.77
N VAL A 21 2.68 1.15 10.42
CA VAL A 21 2.25 1.46 11.79
C VAL A 21 0.74 1.70 11.85
N GLU A 22 0.16 2.44 10.92
CA GLU A 22 -1.30 2.66 10.87
C GLU A 22 -2.09 1.35 10.72
N PHE A 23 -1.67 0.45 9.83
CA PHE A 23 -2.29 -0.88 9.70
C PHE A 23 -2.19 -1.69 11.00
N GLY A 24 -1.04 -1.63 11.67
CA GLY A 24 -0.84 -2.25 12.98
C GLY A 24 -1.74 -1.64 14.07
N LEU A 25 -1.87 -0.32 14.11
CA LEU A 25 -2.73 0.37 15.07
C LEU A 25 -4.20 0.01 14.87
N VAL A 26 -4.69 0.00 13.62
CA VAL A 26 -6.06 -0.42 13.30
C VAL A 26 -6.29 -1.87 13.72
N PHE A 27 -5.32 -2.76 13.50
CA PHE A 27 -5.39 -4.15 13.93
C PHE A 27 -5.47 -4.28 15.46
N VAL A 28 -4.60 -3.57 16.19
CA VAL A 28 -4.58 -3.56 17.67
C VAL A 28 -5.88 -3.00 18.23
N LEU A 29 -6.40 -1.92 17.64
CA LEU A 29 -7.64 -1.28 18.06
C LEU A 29 -8.85 -2.19 17.81
N ALA A 30 -8.89 -2.87 16.66
CA ALA A 30 -9.97 -3.82 16.37
C ALA A 30 -9.93 -5.04 17.31
N LYS A 31 -8.73 -5.51 17.68
CA LYS A 31 -8.56 -6.56 18.69
C LYS A 31 -9.00 -6.08 20.08
N SER A 32 -8.62 -4.87 20.49
CA SER A 32 -8.96 -4.35 21.83
C SER A 32 -10.46 -4.07 21.99
N LEU A 33 -11.14 -3.69 20.91
CA LEU A 33 -12.59 -3.50 20.87
C LEU A 33 -13.38 -4.82 20.74
N GLN A 34 -12.72 -5.98 20.74
CA GLN A 34 -13.32 -7.30 20.54
C GLN A 34 -14.13 -7.45 19.24
N ILE A 35 -13.92 -6.56 18.27
CA ILE A 35 -14.48 -6.67 16.91
C ILE A 35 -13.89 -7.91 16.23
N MET A 36 -12.63 -8.21 16.54
CA MET A 36 -11.92 -9.41 16.10
C MET A 36 -11.62 -10.30 17.31
N THR A 37 -12.35 -11.41 17.41
CA THR A 37 -12.08 -12.49 18.38
C THR A 37 -11.14 -13.51 17.74
N LEU A 38 -10.50 -14.38 18.53
CA LEU A 38 -9.69 -15.47 17.97
C LEU A 38 -10.52 -16.34 17.00
N ALA A 39 -11.81 -16.54 17.29
CA ALA A 39 -12.71 -17.30 16.44
C ALA A 39 -12.95 -16.65 15.06
N THR A 40 -12.94 -15.32 14.95
CA THR A 40 -13.04 -14.63 13.64
C THR A 40 -11.74 -14.64 12.86
N LEU A 41 -10.59 -14.86 13.51
CA LEU A 41 -9.31 -15.04 12.82
C LEU A 41 -9.17 -16.47 12.27
N ASP A 42 -9.69 -17.46 13.01
CA ASP A 42 -9.74 -18.88 12.61
C ASP A 42 -10.94 -19.22 11.71
N ALA A 43 -11.88 -18.29 11.53
CA ALA A 43 -12.96 -18.45 10.58
C ALA A 43 -12.37 -18.63 9.17
N ARG A 44 -12.52 -19.84 8.63
CA ARG A 44 -12.04 -20.15 7.29
C ARG A 44 -12.90 -19.36 6.29
N PRO A 45 -12.30 -18.66 5.32
CA PRO A 45 -13.08 -18.06 4.26
C PRO A 45 -13.77 -19.15 3.44
N ASP A 46 -15.01 -18.91 3.01
CA ASP A 46 -15.76 -19.83 2.14
C ASP A 46 -14.98 -20.17 0.85
N SER A 47 -14.14 -19.24 0.40
CA SER A 47 -13.18 -19.46 -0.67
C SER A 47 -11.84 -18.82 -0.36
N ILE A 48 -10.81 -19.67 -0.21
CA ILE A 48 -9.42 -19.26 -0.02
C ILE A 48 -8.94 -18.42 -1.21
N ILE A 49 -9.31 -18.80 -2.43
CA ILE A 49 -8.91 -18.10 -3.65
C ILE A 49 -9.52 -16.69 -3.67
N ALA A 50 -10.80 -16.56 -3.32
CA ALA A 50 -11.46 -15.26 -3.27
C ALA A 50 -10.83 -14.35 -2.21
N ALA A 51 -10.57 -14.87 -1.00
CA ALA A 51 -9.89 -14.14 0.06
C ALA A 51 -8.49 -13.69 -0.37
N LEU A 52 -7.72 -14.56 -1.04
CA LEU A 52 -6.39 -14.22 -1.55
C LEU A 52 -6.47 -13.10 -2.59
N LEU A 53 -7.33 -13.23 -3.60
CA LEU A 53 -7.46 -12.26 -4.68
C LEU A 53 -7.96 -10.90 -4.18
N LEU A 54 -8.91 -10.89 -3.23
CA LEU A 54 -9.43 -9.67 -2.62
C LEU A 54 -8.38 -8.91 -1.81
N GLY A 55 -7.37 -9.59 -1.25
CA GLY A 55 -6.26 -8.91 -0.60
C GLY A 55 -5.18 -8.49 -1.60
N LEU A 56 -4.81 -9.43 -2.49
CA LEU A 56 -3.69 -9.30 -3.39
C LEU A 56 -3.91 -8.24 -4.47
N VAL A 57 -5.04 -8.29 -5.18
CA VAL A 57 -5.31 -7.39 -6.31
C VAL A 57 -5.31 -5.92 -5.88
N PRO A 58 -6.11 -5.48 -4.90
CA PRO A 58 -6.06 -4.09 -4.46
C PRO A 58 -4.73 -3.72 -3.80
N GLY A 59 -4.07 -4.67 -3.13
CA GLY A 59 -2.75 -4.46 -2.55
C GLY A 59 -1.70 -4.10 -3.61
N VAL A 60 -1.65 -4.84 -4.73
CA VAL A 60 -0.76 -4.55 -5.85
C VAL A 60 -1.16 -3.26 -6.56
N VAL A 61 -2.45 -3.04 -6.79
CA VAL A 61 -2.93 -1.84 -7.50
C VAL A 61 -2.56 -0.56 -6.74
N LEU A 62 -2.89 -0.50 -5.45
CA LEU A 62 -2.61 0.69 -4.62
C LEU A 62 -1.13 0.78 -4.21
N GLY A 63 -0.48 -0.37 -4.02
CA GLY A 63 0.93 -0.47 -3.61
C GLY A 63 1.92 -0.18 -4.75
N ALA A 64 1.66 -0.66 -5.97
CA ALA A 64 2.59 -0.56 -7.10
C ALA A 64 2.06 0.24 -8.28
N VAL A 65 0.84 -0.06 -8.76
CA VAL A 65 0.34 0.54 -10.00
C VAL A 65 0.12 2.04 -9.85
N VAL A 66 -0.56 2.47 -8.79
CA VAL A 66 -0.81 3.88 -8.50
C VAL A 66 0.47 4.72 -8.41
N PRO A 67 1.50 4.38 -7.60
CA PRO A 67 2.74 5.16 -7.55
C PRO A 67 3.52 5.13 -8.85
N PHE A 68 3.53 4.00 -9.57
CA PHE A 68 4.15 3.90 -10.88
C PHE A 68 3.50 4.86 -11.88
N LEU A 69 2.16 4.86 -11.95
CA LEU A 69 1.41 5.80 -12.77
C LEU A 69 1.68 7.25 -12.35
N PHE A 70 1.77 7.56 -11.06
CA PHE A 70 2.13 8.92 -10.63
C PHE A 70 3.54 9.32 -11.07
N GLN A 71 4.53 8.42 -11.02
CA GLN A 71 5.87 8.71 -11.56
C GLN A 71 5.81 8.96 -13.07
N TYR A 72 5.07 8.13 -13.81
CA TYR A 72 4.89 8.27 -15.25
C TYR A 72 4.18 9.57 -15.63
N PHE A 73 3.08 9.91 -14.94
CA PHE A 73 2.32 11.12 -15.23
C PHE A 73 2.97 12.40 -14.72
N VAL A 74 3.82 12.36 -13.68
CA VAL A 74 4.63 13.53 -13.26
C VAL A 74 5.55 14.01 -14.39
N TYR A 75 5.99 13.08 -15.26
CA TYR A 75 6.77 13.40 -16.44
C TYR A 75 5.97 14.22 -17.47
N PHE A 76 4.66 13.99 -17.57
CA PHE A 76 3.80 14.61 -18.61
C PHE A 76 2.93 15.77 -18.12
N ASN A 77 2.43 15.73 -16.89
CA ASN A 77 1.42 16.68 -16.43
C ASN A 77 1.41 16.66 -14.88
N ARG A 78 1.79 17.77 -14.23
CA ARG A 78 2.05 17.93 -12.78
C ARG A 78 0.85 17.63 -11.82
N LEU A 79 -0.07 16.74 -12.15
CA LEU A 79 -1.24 16.33 -11.35
C LEU A 79 -0.90 15.82 -9.94
N SER A 80 0.29 15.25 -9.74
CA SER A 80 0.76 14.73 -8.45
C SER A 80 1.01 15.80 -7.37
N SER A 81 1.07 17.10 -7.72
CA SER A 81 1.31 18.16 -6.74
C SER A 81 0.06 18.57 -5.95
N LYS A 82 -1.14 18.14 -6.38
CA LYS A 82 -2.39 18.55 -5.71
C LYS A 82 -2.57 17.80 -4.39
N PRO A 83 -2.74 18.50 -3.25
CA PRO A 83 -2.91 17.87 -1.94
C PRO A 83 -4.16 16.97 -1.90
N ALA A 84 -5.22 17.33 -2.62
CA ALA A 84 -6.44 16.55 -2.74
C ALA A 84 -6.18 15.12 -3.27
N VAL A 85 -5.35 14.99 -4.31
CA VAL A 85 -5.06 13.69 -4.94
C VAL A 85 -4.32 12.77 -3.97
N ARG A 86 -3.37 13.32 -3.20
CA ARG A 86 -2.65 12.56 -2.17
C ARG A 86 -3.57 12.10 -1.05
N ALA A 87 -4.45 12.99 -0.57
CA ALA A 87 -5.42 12.66 0.45
C ALA A 87 -6.35 11.54 -0.02
N SER A 88 -6.88 11.63 -1.24
CA SER A 88 -7.76 10.60 -1.81
C SER A 88 -7.08 9.22 -1.89
N VAL A 89 -5.82 9.16 -2.33
CA VAL A 89 -5.08 7.89 -2.40
C VAL A 89 -4.87 7.29 -1.01
N MET A 90 -4.52 8.13 -0.03
CA MET A 90 -4.35 7.68 1.36
C MET A 90 -5.67 7.17 1.96
N SER A 91 -6.76 7.90 1.76
CA SER A 91 -8.10 7.50 2.19
C SER A 91 -8.54 6.19 1.53
N LEU A 92 -8.20 5.97 0.26
CA LEU A 92 -8.45 4.69 -0.42
C LEU A 92 -7.61 3.58 0.20
N THR A 93 -6.31 3.79 0.43
CA THR A 93 -5.44 2.76 1.01
C THR A 93 -5.92 2.29 2.39
N VAL A 94 -6.20 3.23 3.28
CA VAL A 94 -6.64 2.93 4.65
C VAL A 94 -8.09 2.46 4.67
N GLY A 95 -8.96 3.07 3.85
CA GLY A 95 -10.36 2.68 3.71
C GLY A 95 -10.52 1.27 3.16
N THR A 96 -9.75 0.88 2.15
CA THR A 96 -9.72 -0.49 1.62
C THR A 96 -9.24 -1.47 2.68
N TYR A 97 -8.18 -1.14 3.44
CA TYR A 97 -7.74 -1.99 4.54
C TYR A 97 -8.86 -2.19 5.58
N ALA A 98 -9.50 -1.11 6.03
CA ALA A 98 -10.58 -1.17 7.00
C ALA A 98 -11.79 -1.97 6.47
N ALA A 99 -12.20 -1.75 5.23
CA ALA A 99 -13.31 -2.48 4.60
C ALA A 99 -13.01 -3.98 4.50
N LEU A 100 -11.80 -4.35 4.03
CA LEU A 100 -11.36 -5.74 4.00
C LEU A 100 -11.27 -6.33 5.40
N PHE A 101 -10.91 -5.52 6.40
CA PHE A 101 -10.80 -5.96 7.78
C PHE A 101 -12.16 -6.33 8.37
N PHE A 102 -13.19 -5.53 8.12
CA PHE A 102 -14.57 -5.85 8.52
C PHE A 102 -15.18 -7.00 7.71
N TYR A 103 -14.75 -7.20 6.46
CA TYR A 103 -15.22 -8.32 5.65
C TYR A 103 -14.58 -9.66 6.09
N HIS A 104 -13.24 -9.71 6.11
CA HIS A 104 -12.49 -10.90 6.52
C HIS A 104 -11.07 -10.50 6.96
N PRO A 105 -10.71 -10.59 8.26
CA PRO A 105 -9.43 -10.11 8.79
C PRO A 105 -8.20 -10.66 8.07
N VAL A 106 -8.23 -11.94 7.70
CA VAL A 106 -7.13 -12.57 6.93
C VAL A 106 -6.87 -11.87 5.60
N THR A 107 -7.93 -11.48 4.89
CA THR A 107 -7.83 -10.75 3.61
C THR A 107 -7.21 -9.38 3.80
N ALA A 108 -7.52 -8.69 4.89
CA ALA A 108 -6.91 -7.41 5.24
C ALA A 108 -5.42 -7.55 5.55
N VAL A 109 -5.04 -8.60 6.27
CA VAL A 109 -3.62 -8.91 6.53
C VAL A 109 -2.88 -9.18 5.22
N ILE A 110 -3.44 -10.00 4.33
CA ILE A 110 -2.88 -10.25 2.99
C ILE A 110 -2.71 -8.93 2.23
N TYR A 111 -3.76 -8.10 2.21
CA TYR A 111 -3.70 -6.78 1.59
C TYR A 111 -2.58 -5.92 2.16
N ALA A 112 -2.43 -5.84 3.48
CA ALA A 112 -1.40 -5.03 4.12
C ALA A 112 0.00 -5.48 3.71
N PHE A 113 0.28 -6.79 3.77
CA PHE A 113 1.57 -7.33 3.33
C PHE A 113 1.83 -7.06 1.85
N VAL A 114 0.87 -7.38 0.98
CA VAL A 114 1.02 -7.20 -0.47
C VAL A 114 1.18 -5.72 -0.82
N TYR A 115 0.40 -4.83 -0.21
CA TYR A 115 0.50 -3.38 -0.39
C TYR A 115 1.90 -2.88 -0.02
N LEU A 116 2.37 -3.20 1.19
CA LEU A 116 3.66 -2.73 1.69
C LEU A 116 4.82 -3.27 0.84
N ALA A 117 4.81 -4.57 0.53
CA ALA A 117 5.84 -5.19 -0.30
C ALA A 117 5.85 -4.57 -1.70
N SER A 118 4.69 -4.47 -2.35
CA SER A 118 4.55 -3.86 -3.68
C SER A 118 5.02 -2.41 -3.70
N ARG A 119 4.76 -1.67 -2.61
CA ARG A 119 5.17 -0.27 -2.47
C ARG A 119 6.67 -0.14 -2.33
N VAL A 120 7.31 -0.94 -1.49
CA VAL A 120 8.77 -0.96 -1.36
C VAL A 120 9.42 -1.36 -2.69
N THR A 121 8.95 -2.44 -3.32
CA THR A 121 9.50 -2.91 -4.60
C THR A 121 9.40 -1.84 -5.68
N THR A 122 8.27 -1.15 -5.78
CA THR A 122 8.08 -0.11 -6.80
C THR A 122 8.98 1.10 -6.54
N LEU A 123 9.07 1.57 -5.30
CA LEU A 123 9.94 2.70 -4.94
C LEU A 123 11.42 2.38 -5.21
N THR A 124 11.87 1.20 -4.79
CA THR A 124 13.24 0.73 -5.00
C THR A 124 13.52 0.47 -6.48
N GLY A 125 12.55 -0.05 -7.24
CA GLY A 125 12.66 -0.27 -8.67
C GLY A 125 12.83 1.04 -9.44
N ILE A 126 12.03 2.06 -9.13
CA ILE A 126 12.15 3.39 -9.77
C ILE A 126 13.48 4.04 -9.41
N TYR A 127 13.82 4.11 -8.12
CA TYR A 127 15.05 4.76 -7.66
C TYR A 127 16.30 4.01 -8.16
N GLY A 128 16.36 2.70 -7.93
CA GLY A 128 17.46 1.84 -8.34
C GLY A 128 17.65 1.81 -9.85
N GLY A 129 16.56 1.69 -10.61
CA GLY A 129 16.59 1.76 -12.07
C GLY A 129 17.19 3.08 -12.58
N SER A 130 16.81 4.21 -11.99
CA SER A 130 17.39 5.51 -12.37
C SER A 130 18.89 5.59 -12.12
N ARG A 131 19.39 5.02 -11.02
CA ARG A 131 20.81 5.00 -10.67
C ARG A 131 21.63 4.13 -11.62
N ILE A 132 21.10 2.98 -12.01
CA ILE A 132 21.75 2.09 -12.98
C ILE A 132 21.87 2.79 -14.32
N THR A 133 20.80 3.42 -14.82
CA THR A 133 20.84 4.15 -16.09
C THR A 133 21.85 5.30 -16.06
N SER A 134 21.93 6.07 -14.96
CA SER A 134 22.93 7.13 -14.83
C SER A 134 24.37 6.64 -14.71
N ALA A 135 24.59 5.42 -14.23
CA ALA A 135 25.93 4.83 -14.15
C ALA A 135 26.40 4.20 -15.48
N LEU A 136 25.45 3.89 -16.38
CA LEU A 136 25.71 3.31 -17.70
C LEU A 136 25.76 4.35 -18.84
N ALA A 137 25.38 5.60 -18.56
CA ALA A 137 25.41 6.73 -19.49
C ALA A 137 26.70 7.53 -19.35
#